data_AF-A0A6G4VGZ0-F1
#
_entry.id   AF-A0A6G4VGZ0-F1
#
_cell.length_a   1.000
_cell.length_b   1.000
_cell.length_c   1.000
_cell.angle_alpha   90.00
_cell.angle_beta   90.00
_cell.angle_gamma   90.00
#
_symmetry.space_group_name_H-M   'P 1'
#
loop_
_entity.id
_entity.type
_entity.pdbx_description
1 polymer ?
#
loop_
_entity_poly.entity_id
_entity_poly.type
_entity_poly.pdbx_seq_one_letter_code
_entity_poly.pdbx_strand_id
1 'polypeptide(L)'
;MSDRTSGAAVLVEDDGPVRVLTLHPPGCHDAPDLTAPSSIAETKRTLASWSAELDAVLAEEVRAQPRLLAGADFAEGSAAFLAGRAPRFTGPTTTE
;
A
#
# COMPACT_ATOMS: atom_id res chain seq x y z
N MET A 1 5.40 0.68 -30.27
CA MET A 1 4.56 -0.50 -30.02
C MET A 1 5.03 -1.07 -28.69
N SER A 2 4.54 -0.50 -27.59
CA SER A 2 4.95 -0.91 -26.25
C SER A 2 3.83 -1.76 -25.67
N ASP A 3 4.16 -3.02 -25.43
CA ASP A 3 3.35 -3.98 -24.70
C ASP A 3 3.13 -3.42 -23.28
N ARG A 4 1.96 -2.79 -23.06
CA ARG A 4 1.55 -2.39 -21.72
C ARG A 4 0.99 -3.63 -21.06
N THR A 5 1.72 -4.16 -20.09
CA THR A 5 1.25 -5.23 -19.22
C THR A 5 0.01 -4.74 -18.47
N SER A 6 -1.16 -4.99 -19.07
CA SER A 6 -2.47 -4.73 -18.49
C SER A 6 -2.65 -5.68 -17.31
N GLY A 7 -2.49 -5.16 -16.09
CA GLY A 7 -2.70 -5.93 -14.85
C GLY A 7 -1.89 -5.48 -13.62
N ALA A 8 -1.02 -4.47 -13.71
CA ALA A 8 -0.27 -3.99 -12.55
C ALA A 8 -1.04 -2.91 -11.77
N ALA A 9 -1.34 -3.20 -10.49
CA ALA A 9 -1.98 -2.25 -9.57
C ALA A 9 -1.17 -0.95 -9.36
N VAL A 10 0.14 -1.02 -9.59
CA VAL A 10 1.08 0.10 -9.51
C VAL A 10 1.90 0.13 -10.79
N LEU A 11 1.88 1.26 -11.48
CA LEU A 11 2.78 1.56 -12.58
C LEU A 11 3.87 2.51 -12.07
N VAL A 12 5.13 2.16 -12.34
CA VAL A 12 6.29 2.98 -12.01
C VAL A 12 6.92 3.46 -13.30
N GLU A 13 7.05 4.77 -13.45
CA GLU A 13 7.72 5.40 -14.57
C GLU A 13 8.83 6.31 -14.04
N ASP A 14 10.01 6.23 -14.66
CA ASP A 14 11.14 7.12 -14.36
C ASP A 14 11.18 8.24 -15.43
N ASP A 15 11.10 9.50 -15.00
CA ASP A 15 11.27 10.71 -15.82
C ASP A 15 12.43 11.56 -15.26
N GLY A 16 13.63 11.26 -15.73
CA GLY A 16 14.87 11.89 -15.26
C GLY A 16 15.08 11.65 -13.75
N PRO A 17 15.20 12.70 -12.91
CA PRO A 17 15.34 12.54 -11.46
C PRO A 17 14.01 12.27 -10.74
N VAL A 18 12.88 12.26 -11.46
CA VAL A 18 11.54 12.10 -10.90
C VAL A 18 11.04 10.69 -11.15
N ARG A 19 10.57 10.01 -10.10
CA ARG A 19 9.85 8.74 -10.22
C ARG A 19 8.36 8.98 -10.05
N VAL A 20 7.58 8.62 -11.06
CA VAL A 20 6.12 8.69 -11.06
C VAL A 20 5.56 7.34 -10.67
N LEU A 21 4.85 7.29 -9.54
CA LEU A 21 4.09 6.14 -9.08
C LEU A 21 2.62 6.35 -9.40
N THR A 22 2.16 5.74 -10.49
CA THR A 22 0.74 5.75 -10.86
C THR A 22 0.05 4.58 -10.17
N LEU A 23 -0.76 4.92 -9.17
CA LEU A 23 -1.70 3.98 -8.56
C LEU A 23 -2.96 3.98 -9.42
N HIS A 24 -3.20 2.90 -10.16
CA HIS A 24 -4.41 2.79 -10.96
C HIS A 24 -5.64 2.76 -10.02
N PRO A 25 -6.67 3.62 -10.23
CA PRO A 25 -7.93 3.46 -9.53
C PRO A 25 -8.50 2.08 -9.88
N PRO A 26 -9.18 1.40 -8.94
CA PRO A 26 -9.75 0.09 -9.18
C PRO A 26 -10.89 0.21 -10.21
N GLY A 27 -10.55 0.06 -11.48
CA GLY A 27 -11.51 -0.22 -12.53
C GLY A 27 -12.03 -1.66 -12.37
N CYS A 28 -13.24 -1.89 -12.87
CA CYS A 28 -14.09 -3.10 -12.84
C CYS A 28 -13.44 -4.49 -13.05
N HIS A 29 -12.13 -4.58 -13.30
CA HIS A 29 -11.43 -5.85 -13.52
C HIS A 29 -10.52 -6.30 -12.37
N ASP A 30 -10.15 -5.43 -11.42
CA ASP A 30 -9.24 -5.78 -10.33
C ASP A 30 -9.82 -5.34 -8.97
N ALA A 31 -10.11 -6.32 -8.12
CA ALA A 31 -10.88 -6.14 -6.89
C ALA A 31 -10.21 -5.15 -5.90
N PRO A 32 -10.84 -4.00 -5.58
CA PRO A 32 -10.36 -3.10 -4.51
C PRO A 32 -10.38 -3.74 -3.11
N ASP A 33 -10.99 -4.91 -2.98
CA ASP A 33 -11.15 -5.65 -1.74
C ASP A 33 -9.86 -6.38 -1.28
N LEU A 34 -8.78 -6.35 -2.08
CA LEU A 34 -7.55 -7.08 -1.78
C LEU A 34 -6.48 -6.27 -1.05
N THR A 35 -6.64 -4.95 -0.90
CA THR A 35 -5.66 -4.11 -0.20
C THR A 35 -6.28 -3.39 0.99
N ALA A 36 -5.65 -3.49 2.16
CA ALA A 36 -6.09 -2.81 3.37
C ALA A 36 -6.07 -1.28 3.16
N PRO A 37 -7.18 -0.56 3.44
CA PRO A 37 -7.23 0.89 3.31
C PRO A 37 -6.15 1.61 4.14
N SER A 38 -5.84 1.07 5.32
CA SER A 38 -4.76 1.54 6.21
C SER A 38 -3.38 1.44 5.55
N SER A 39 -3.10 0.38 4.80
CA SER A 39 -1.84 0.21 4.09
C SER A 39 -1.69 1.20 2.94
N ILE A 40 -2.76 1.49 2.20
CA ILE A 40 -2.74 2.52 1.14
C ILE A 40 -2.53 3.91 1.75
N ALA A 41 -3.21 4.22 2.85
CA ALA A 41 -3.09 5.51 3.52
C ALA A 41 -1.65 5.77 4.02
N GLU A 42 -1.03 4.80 4.67
CA GLU A 42 0.36 4.93 5.14
C GLU A 42 1.35 4.94 3.98
N THR A 43 1.15 4.14 2.93
CA THR A 43 1.99 4.21 1.72
C THR A 43 1.96 5.62 1.12
N LYS A 44 0.78 6.24 0.99
CA LYS A 44 0.65 7.62 0.50
C LYS A 44 1.35 8.62 1.42
N ARG A 45 1.24 8.44 2.74
CA ARG A 45 1.91 9.30 3.72
C ARG A 45 3.43 9.21 3.59
N THR A 46 3.99 8.01 3.59
CA THR A 46 5.43 7.78 3.45
C THR A 46 5.98 8.37 2.16
N LEU A 47 5.26 8.21 1.05
CA LEU A 47 5.66 8.81 -0.24
C LEU A 47 5.58 10.34 -0.22
N ALA A 48 4.59 10.92 0.48
CA ALA A 48 4.47 12.37 0.61
C ALA A 48 5.56 12.98 1.52
N SER A 49 6.06 12.22 2.49
CA SER A 49 7.13 12.63 3.41
C SER A 49 8.50 12.05 3.02
N TRP A 50 8.69 11.70 1.75
CA TRP A 50 9.91 11.02 1.30
C TRP A 50 11.17 11.82 1.61
N SER A 51 12.21 11.12 2.07
CA SER A 51 13.53 11.68 2.37
C SER A 51 14.62 10.93 1.62
N ALA A 52 15.68 11.63 1.19
CA ALA A 52 16.89 11.01 0.67
C ALA A 52 17.79 10.44 1.78
N GLU A 53 17.57 10.85 3.03
CA GLU A 53 18.34 10.42 4.20
C GLU A 53 17.75 9.13 4.77
N LEU A 54 18.55 8.05 4.80
CA LEU A 54 18.13 6.72 5.27
C LEU A 54 17.58 6.76 6.70
N ASP A 55 18.25 7.48 7.60
CA ASP A 55 17.83 7.57 9.01
C ASP A 55 16.45 8.21 9.15
N ALA A 56 16.09 9.15 8.28
CA ALA A 56 14.77 9.77 8.28
C ALA A 56 13.70 8.78 7.78
N VAL A 57 14.01 7.97 6.76
CA VAL A 57 13.11 6.91 6.27
C VAL A 57 12.86 5.86 7.34
N LEU A 58 13.93 5.38 8.00
CA LEU A 58 13.83 4.38 9.06
C LEU A 58 13.06 4.91 10.28
N ALA A 59 13.23 6.20 10.62
CA ALA A 59 12.46 6.83 11.70
C ALA A 59 10.95 6.86 11.41
N GLU A 60 10.54 7.08 10.15
CA GLU A 60 9.12 6.99 9.76
C GLU A 60 8.62 5.54 9.77
N GLU A 61 9.44 4.58 9.33
CA GLU A 61 9.08 3.15 9.41
C GLU A 61 8.82 2.70 10.85
N VAL A 62 9.69 3.08 11.80
CA VAL A 62 9.51 2.79 13.23
C VAL A 62 8.20 3.34 13.77
N ARG A 63 7.69 4.46 13.23
CA ARG A 63 6.41 5.05 13.65
C ARG A 63 5.21 4.33 13.04
N ALA A 64 5.29 3.94 11.78
CA ALA A 64 4.16 3.41 11.01
C ALA A 64 3.98 1.90 11.19
N GLN A 65 5.08 1.13 11.12
CA GLN A 65 5.04 -0.34 11.09
C GLN A 65 4.37 -0.96 12.32
N PRO A 66 4.63 -0.52 13.57
CA PRO A 66 3.96 -1.12 14.73
C PRO A 66 2.44 -1.01 14.67
N ARG A 67 1.92 0.11 14.15
CA ARG A 67 0.47 0.35 14.03
C ARG A 67 -0.16 -0.50 12.93
N LEU A 68 0.53 -0.63 11.80
CA LEU A 68 0.06 -1.45 10.68
C LEU A 68 0.11 -2.94 11.02
N LEU A 69 1.22 -3.42 11.57
CA LEU A 69 1.45 -4.84 11.84
C LEU A 69 0.67 -5.36 13.06
N ALA A 70 0.33 -4.50 14.02
CA ALA A 70 -0.55 -4.86 15.13
C ALA A 70 -2.04 -4.73 14.79
N GLY A 71 -2.39 -4.21 13.61
CA GLY A 71 -3.76 -3.89 13.23
C GLY A 71 -4.58 -5.10 12.80
N ALA A 72 -5.91 -4.99 12.95
CA ALA A 72 -6.86 -6.02 12.53
C ALA A 72 -6.77 -6.34 11.03
N ASP A 73 -6.51 -5.33 10.19
CA ASP A 73 -6.35 -5.50 8.75
C ASP A 73 -5.11 -6.35 8.40
N PHE A 74 -4.02 -6.24 9.17
CA PHE A 74 -2.83 -7.07 8.94
C PHE A 74 -3.08 -8.52 9.34
N ALA A 75 -3.75 -8.75 10.47
CA ALA A 75 -4.13 -10.08 10.92
C ALA A 75 -5.07 -10.75 9.91
N GLU A 76 -6.08 -10.04 9.43
CA GLU A 76 -7.02 -10.55 8.41
C GLU A 76 -6.34 -10.78 7.07
N GLY A 77 -5.52 -9.84 6.58
CA GLY A 77 -4.78 -10.00 5.34
C GLY A 77 -3.87 -11.24 5.37
N SER A 78 -3.16 -11.44 6.48
CA SER A 78 -2.30 -12.61 6.68
C SER A 78 -3.12 -13.91 6.71
N ALA A 79 -4.23 -13.93 7.47
CA ALA A 79 -5.09 -15.11 7.57
C ALA A 79 -5.77 -15.45 6.23
N ALA A 80 -6.22 -14.44 5.49
CA ALA A 80 -6.86 -14.61 4.19
C ALA A 80 -5.89 -15.14 3.14
N PHE A 81 -4.66 -14.59 3.11
CA PHE A 81 -3.59 -15.04 2.23
C PHE A 81 -3.24 -16.51 2.49
N LEU A 82 -3.00 -16.89 3.75
CA LEU A 82 -2.69 -18.27 4.13
C LEU A 82 -3.83 -19.25 3.81
N ALA A 83 -5.09 -18.78 3.86
CA ALA A 83 -6.26 -19.58 3.54
C ALA A 83 -6.66 -19.54 2.05
N GLY A 84 -5.95 -18.80 1.20
CA GLY A 84 -6.26 -18.67 -0.23
C GLY A 84 -7.63 -18.05 -0.51
N ARG A 85 -8.12 -17.18 0.38
CA ARG A 85 -9.42 -16.50 0.28
C ARG A 85 -9.23 -14.98 0.13
N ALA A 86 -10.27 -14.29 -0.34
CA ALA A 86 -10.28 -12.83 -0.30
C ALA A 86 -10.27 -12.34 1.17
N PRO A 87 -9.45 -11.31 1.48
CA PRO A 87 -9.48 -10.64 2.78
C PRO A 87 -10.74 -9.78 2.93
N ARG A 88 -11.09 -9.48 4.19
CA ARG A 88 -12.20 -8.60 4.56
C ARG A 88 -11.71 -7.49 5.48
N PHE A 89 -11.19 -6.42 4.89
CA PHE A 89 -10.64 -5.31 5.67
C PHE A 89 -11.75 -4.49 6.34
N THR A 90 -11.51 -4.11 7.58
CA THR A 90 -12.42 -3.25 8.36
C THR A 90 -11.95 -1.80 8.39
N GLY A 91 -10.71 -1.55 7.93
CA GLY A 91 -10.07 -0.25 8.03
C GLY A 91 -9.55 0.02 9.46
N PRO A 92 -8.98 1.21 9.70
CA PRO A 92 -8.46 1.56 11.01
C PRO A 92 -9.60 1.59 12.05
N THR A 93 -9.38 0.93 13.18
CA THR A 93 -10.23 1.08 14.35
C THR A 93 -10.01 2.48 14.90
N THR A 94 -10.89 3.43 14.58
CA THR A 94 -10.87 4.74 15.23
C THR A 94 -11.28 4.54 16.68
N THR A 95 -10.30 4.37 17.56
CA THR A 95 -10.51 4.66 18.98
C THR A 95 -10.31 6.16 19.12
N GLU A 96 -11.41 6.88 19.39
CA GLU A 96 -11.40 8.29 19.80
C GLU A 96 -10.57 8.52 21.07
#